data_AF-A0A3D3JTD2-F1
#
_entry.id   AF-A0A3D3JTD2-F1
#
_cell.length_a   1.000
_cell.length_b   1.000
_cell.length_c   1.000
_cell.angle_alpha   90.00
_cell.angle_beta   90.00
_cell.angle_gamma   90.00
#
_symmetry.space_group_name_H-M   'P 1'
#
loop_
_entity.id
_entity.type
_entity.pdbx_description
1 polymer ?
#
loop_
_entity_poly.entity_id
_entity_poly.type
_entity_poly.pdbx_seq_one_letter_code
_entity_poly.pdbx_strand_id
1 'polypeptide(L)' 'ALGATVIEKHFTYHVDMPGDDHKGGMTPEILGQMVQSIARIETILGSAEKAPVAAEKRAVENLRVPMLDVGFE' A
#
# COMPACT_ATOMS: atom_id res chain seq x y z
N ALA A 1 -3.18 2.40 -7.31
CA ALA A 1 -2.91 3.77 -6.80
C ALA A 1 -3.04 4.84 -7.89
N LEU A 2 -4.20 4.86 -8.59
CA LEU A 2 -4.56 5.93 -9.55
C LEU A 2 -6.01 6.40 -9.29
N GLY A 3 -6.55 6.11 -8.10
CA GLY A 3 -7.93 6.45 -7.72
C GLY A 3 -9.01 5.49 -8.22
N ALA A 4 -8.67 4.39 -8.88
CA ALA A 4 -9.65 3.36 -9.23
C ALA A 4 -10.27 2.75 -7.97
N THR A 5 -11.61 2.73 -7.91
CA THR A 5 -12.38 2.19 -6.80
C THR A 5 -13.00 0.82 -7.10
N VAL A 6 -12.95 0.40 -8.37
CA VAL A 6 -13.46 -0.88 -8.85
C VAL A 6 -12.41 -1.49 -9.77
N ILE A 7 -12.14 -2.79 -9.59
CA ILE A 7 -11.26 -3.57 -10.45
C ILE A 7 -12.05 -4.81 -10.88
N GLU A 8 -12.15 -5.00 -12.19
CA GLU A 8 -12.79 -6.17 -12.79
C GLU A 8 -11.76 -7.00 -13.55
N LYS A 9 -11.84 -8.32 -13.41
CA LYS A 9 -10.99 -9.27 -14.13
C LYS A 9 -11.70 -10.61 -14.30
N HIS A 10 -11.49 -11.26 -15.44
CA HIS A 10 -11.96 -12.62 -15.67
C HIS A 10 -11.30 -13.61 -14.68
N PHE A 11 -12.11 -14.51 -14.12
CA PHE A 11 -11.71 -15.54 -13.18
C PHE A 11 -12.05 -16.91 -13.74
N THR A 12 -11.19 -17.88 -13.48
CA THR A 12 -11.35 -19.25 -13.96
C THR A 12 -10.79 -20.26 -12.96
N TYR A 13 -11.25 -21.51 -13.03
CA TYR A 13 -10.63 -22.59 -12.26
C TYR A 13 -9.30 -23.03 -12.90
N HIS A 14 -9.24 -23.10 -14.24
CA HIS A 14 -8.04 -23.47 -14.99
C HIS A 14 -8.04 -22.83 -16.37
N VAL A 15 -6.86 -22.42 -16.86
CA VAL A 15 -6.71 -21.67 -18.13
C VAL A 15 -6.93 -22.52 -19.39
N ASP A 16 -6.73 -23.83 -19.27
CA ASP A 16 -6.92 -24.79 -20.38
C ASP A 16 -8.36 -25.30 -20.53
N MET A 17 -9.28 -24.83 -19.70
CA MET A 17 -10.70 -25.18 -19.85
C MET A 17 -11.26 -24.64 -21.18
N PRO A 18 -12.27 -25.32 -21.76
CA PRO A 18 -12.84 -24.91 -23.04
C PRO A 18 -13.57 -23.57 -22.92
N GLY A 19 -13.33 -22.68 -23.89
CA GLY A 19 -13.91 -21.34 -23.94
C GLY A 19 -12.83 -20.26 -23.97
N ASP A 20 -13.10 -19.15 -24.66
CA ASP A 20 -12.10 -18.10 -24.90
C ASP A 20 -11.70 -17.36 -23.61
N ASP A 21 -12.65 -17.19 -22.69
CA ASP A 21 -12.45 -16.47 -21.43
C ASP A 21 -11.55 -17.19 -20.42
N HIS A 22 -11.22 -18.47 -20.65
CA HIS A 22 -10.36 -19.25 -19.76
C HIS A 22 -8.88 -18.89 -19.92
N LYS A 23 -8.38 -18.72 -21.15
CA LYS A 23 -6.95 -18.50 -21.43
C LYS A 23 -6.40 -17.18 -20.85
N GLY A 24 -7.26 -16.18 -20.67
CA GLY A 24 -6.92 -14.87 -20.09
C GLY A 24 -7.40 -14.65 -18.66
N GLY A 25 -8.05 -15.63 -18.06
CA GLY A 25 -8.59 -15.56 -16.70
C GLY A 25 -7.53 -15.76 -15.62
N MET A 26 -7.83 -15.28 -14.41
CA MET A 26 -7.02 -15.57 -13.22
C MET A 26 -7.50 -16.85 -12.55
N THR A 27 -6.58 -17.72 -12.14
CA THR A 27 -6.87 -18.89 -11.30
C THR A 27 -7.13 -18.48 -9.84
N PRO A 28 -7.65 -19.36 -8.97
CA PRO A 28 -7.86 -19.06 -7.55
C PRO A 28 -6.60 -18.53 -6.84
N GLU A 29 -5.44 -19.11 -7.15
CA GLU A 29 -4.16 -18.76 -6.55
C GLU A 29 -3.74 -17.34 -6.97
N ILE A 30 -3.82 -17.04 -8.27
CA ILE A 30 -3.43 -15.74 -8.82
C ILE A 30 -4.41 -14.65 -8.40
N LEU A 31 -5.72 -14.93 -8.41
CA LEU A 31 -6.72 -13.99 -7.93
C LEU A 31 -6.51 -13.68 -6.44
N GLY A 32 -6.22 -14.69 -5.63
CA GLY A 32 -5.88 -14.53 -4.22
C GLY A 32 -4.68 -13.62 -4.01
N GLN A 33 -3.61 -13.80 -4.80
CA GLN A 33 -2.44 -12.92 -4.77
C GLN A 33 -2.77 -11.48 -5.20
N MET A 34 -3.63 -11.30 -6.21
CA MET A 34 -4.08 -9.97 -6.63
C MET A 34 -4.81 -9.25 -5.50
N VAL A 35 -5.77 -9.91 -4.86
CA VAL A 35 -6.55 -9.35 -3.75
C VAL A 35 -5.65 -8.97 -2.57
N GLN A 36 -4.72 -9.85 -2.18
CA GLN A 36 -3.75 -9.56 -1.11
C GLN A 36 -2.86 -8.37 -1.46
N SER A 37 -2.41 -8.28 -2.71
CA SER A 37 -1.57 -7.18 -3.19
C SER A 37 -2.33 -5.86 -3.17
N ILE A 38 -3.60 -5.84 -3.60
CA ILE A 38 -4.47 -4.66 -3.53
C ILE A 38 -4.63 -4.22 -2.07
N ALA A 39 -4.99 -5.12 -1.16
CA ALA A 39 -5.16 -4.80 0.27
C ALA A 39 -3.87 -4.24 0.90
N ARG A 40 -2.72 -4.78 0.51
CA ARG A 40 -1.41 -4.27 0.95
C ARG A 40 -1.15 -2.86 0.41
N ILE A 41 -1.48 -2.60 -0.85
CA ILE A 41 -1.32 -1.26 -1.46
C ILE A 41 -2.23 -0.24 -0.77
N GLU A 42 -3.49 -0.58 -0.50
CA GLU A 42 -4.42 0.31 0.24
C GLU A 42 -3.87 0.67 1.62
N THR A 43 -3.27 -0.30 2.32
CA THR A 43 -2.61 -0.06 3.62
C THR A 43 -1.40 0.87 3.47
N ILE A 44 -0.57 0.67 2.45
CA ILE A 44 0.64 1.47 2.21
C ILE A 44 0.30 2.90 1.78
N LEU A 45 -0.77 3.08 0.99
CA LEU A 45 -1.23 4.40 0.57
C LEU A 45 -1.61 5.27 1.77
N GLY A 46 -2.14 4.66 2.83
CA GLY A 46 -2.37 5.33 4.10
C GLY A 46 -3.36 6.49 3.98
N SER A 47 -3.07 7.60 4.64
CA SER A 47 -3.94 8.79 4.65
C SER A 47 -3.51 9.80 3.58
N ALA A 48 -4.50 10.45 2.96
CA ALA A 48 -4.26 11.63 2.12
C ALA A 48 -3.90 12.88 2.93
N GLU A 49 -4.17 12.88 4.24
CA GLU A 49 -3.80 13.97 5.13
C GLU A 49 -2.29 13.93 5.41
N LYS A 50 -1.59 15.01 5.06
CA LYS A 50 -0.16 15.17 5.35
C LYS A 50 0.04 15.51 6.84
N ALA A 51 0.27 14.50 7.65
CA ALA A 51 0.56 14.64 9.07
C ALA A 51 1.64 13.64 9.53
N PRO A 52 2.43 13.96 10.59
CA PRO A 52 3.42 13.04 11.12
C PRO A 52 2.76 11.81 11.75
N VAL A 53 3.34 10.63 11.51
CA VAL A 53 2.94 9.41 12.22
C VAL A 53 3.47 9.41 13.65
N ALA A 54 2.90 8.57 14.52
CA ALA A 54 3.27 8.52 15.94
C ALA A 54 4.79 8.32 16.18
N ALA A 55 5.43 7.49 15.36
CA ALA A 55 6.88 7.28 15.43
C ALA A 55 7.69 8.55 15.10
N GLU A 56 7.24 9.34 14.13
CA GLU A 56 7.88 10.61 13.76
C GLU A 56 7.69 11.67 14.83
N LYS A 57 6.49 11.74 15.46
CA LYS A 57 6.24 12.67 16.59
C LYS A 57 7.21 12.40 17.72
N ARG A 58 7.35 11.13 18.13
CA ARG A 58 8.31 10.70 19.15
C ARG A 58 9.75 11.03 18.77
N ALA A 59 10.11 10.86 17.50
CA ALA A 59 11.45 11.20 17.02
C ALA A 59 11.71 12.71 17.12
N VAL A 60 10.76 13.55 16.72
CA VAL A 60 10.87 15.01 16.81
C VAL A 60 11.01 15.48 18.26
N GLU A 61 10.25 14.91 19.19
CA GLU A 61 10.37 15.20 20.63
C GLU A 61 11.76 14.88 21.17
N ASN A 62 12.32 13.72 20.78
CA ASN A 62 13.61 13.26 21.32
C ASN A 62 14.83 13.90 20.63
N LEU A 63 14.71 14.33 19.38
CA LEU A 63 15.85 14.78 18.57
C LEU A 63 15.96 16.31 18.49
N ARG A 64 14.91 17.06 18.85
CA ARG A 64 15.00 18.52 18.92
C ARG A 64 15.73 18.93 20.18
N VAL A 65 16.91 19.53 20.00
CA VAL A 65 17.68 20.14 21.08
C VAL A 65 17.44 21.65 21.15
N PRO A 66 17.43 22.26 22.34
CA PRO A 66 17.39 23.69 22.46
C PRO A 66 18.69 24.30 21.91
N MET A 67 18.58 25.53 21.38
CA MET A 67 19.76 26.33 21.09
C MET A 67 20.40 26.71 22.43
N LEU A 68 21.65 26.33 22.61
CA LEU A 68 22.43 26.70 23.79
C LEU A 68 23.23 27.95 23.44
N ASP A 69 23.09 28.98 24.26
CA ASP A 69 23.96 30.14 24.19
C ASP A 69 25.32 29.74 24.80
N VAL A 70 26.39 29.89 24.01
CA VAL A 70 27.75 29.65 24.47
C VAL A 70 28.45 30.99 24.51
N GLY A 71 28.67 31.49 25.72
CA GLY A 71 29.48 32.69 25.94
C GLY A 71 30.90 32.43 25.43
N PHE A 72 31.38 33.31 24.55
CA PHE A 72 32.79 33.37 24.18
C PHE A 72 33.49 34.26 25.21
N GLU A 73 33.99 33.66 26.29
CA GLU A 73 35.04 34.28 27.12
C GLU A 73 36.42 34.09 26.48
#